data_AF-A0A3B8S4L3-F1
#
_entry.id   AF-A0A3B8S4L3-F1
#
_cell.length_a   1.000
_cell.length_b   1.000
_cell.length_c   1.000
_cell.angle_alpha   90.00
_cell.angle_beta   90.00
_cell.angle_gamma   90.00
#
_symmetry.space_group_name_H-M   'P 1'
#
loop_
_entity.id
_entity.type
_entity.pdbx_description
1 polymer ?
#
loop_
_entity_poly.entity_id
_entity_poly.type
_entity_poly.pdbx_seq_one_letter_code
_entity_poly.pdbx_strand_id
1 'polypeptide(L)'
;MASVGLFVELPKVGLKPSELAVVYIKGDKKSEDIAYYYQQHRKIPFENIIGISLDANKTVIGPGEFAVQKKLLDAKLGDNVQALALAWEKPYQVGCMSVTAAFTFGYNVAYCASGCTKTRTSPYYNSMSVAPYRDFKMRPTMMLAAKNTQEA
;
A
#
# COMPACT_ATOMS: atom_id res chain seq x y z
N MET A 1 -45.11 -17.73 -0.08
CA MET A 1 -44.83 -16.39 0.49
C MET A 1 -43.43 -16.45 1.08
N ALA A 2 -42.44 -15.78 0.49
CA ALA A 2 -41.07 -15.81 1.00
C ALA A 2 -40.99 -14.89 2.23
N SER A 3 -40.55 -15.43 3.36
CA SER A 3 -40.29 -14.68 4.59
C SER A 3 -39.15 -13.70 4.34
N VAL A 4 -39.45 -12.40 4.35
CA VAL A 4 -38.42 -11.36 4.34
C VAL A 4 -37.87 -11.27 5.77
N GLY A 5 -36.83 -12.04 6.06
CA GLY A 5 -36.10 -11.91 7.32
C GLY A 5 -35.42 -10.55 7.40
N LEU A 6 -35.50 -9.90 8.56
CA LEU A 6 -34.72 -8.70 8.86
C LEU A 6 -33.23 -9.07 8.79
N PHE A 7 -32.50 -8.53 7.81
CA PHE A 7 -31.04 -8.61 7.77
C PHE A 7 -30.46 -7.33 8.38
N VAL A 8 -29.69 -7.49 9.45
CA VAL A 8 -28.87 -6.42 10.02
C VAL A 8 -27.50 -6.49 9.38
N GLU A 9 -27.16 -5.51 8.54
CA GLU A 9 -25.83 -5.37 7.95
C GLU A 9 -24.95 -4.53 8.89
N LEU A 10 -23.94 -5.16 9.50
CA LEU A 10 -23.01 -4.45 10.37
C LEU A 10 -21.97 -3.69 9.54
N PRO A 11 -21.51 -2.51 9.99
CA PRO A 11 -20.45 -1.79 9.31
C PRO A 11 -19.20 -2.65 9.24
N LYS A 12 -18.57 -2.68 8.06
CA LYS A 12 -17.35 -3.45 7.81
C LYS A 12 -16.26 -3.02 8.81
N VAL A 13 -15.68 -4.01 9.51
CA VAL A 13 -14.55 -3.81 10.43
C VAL A 13 -13.31 -4.47 9.84
N GLY A 14 -12.29 -3.67 9.54
CA GLY A 14 -10.99 -4.14 9.04
C GLY A 14 -10.93 -4.46 7.54
N LEU A 15 -9.71 -4.75 7.08
CA LEU A 15 -9.43 -5.16 5.70
C LEU A 15 -9.63 -6.67 5.55
N LYS A 16 -10.29 -7.09 4.45
CA LYS A 16 -10.30 -8.49 4.02
C LYS A 16 -8.98 -8.82 3.31
N PRO A 17 -8.54 -10.08 3.28
CA PRO A 17 -7.31 -10.46 2.58
C PRO A 17 -7.30 -10.07 1.10
N SER A 18 -8.45 -10.12 0.42
CA SER A 18 -8.59 -9.71 -0.99
C SER A 18 -8.56 -8.20 -1.24
N GLU A 19 -8.53 -7.39 -0.18
CA GLU A 19 -8.50 -5.92 -0.25
C GLU A 19 -7.10 -5.35 0.01
N LEU A 20 -6.14 -6.20 0.36
CA LEU A 20 -4.75 -5.83 0.58
C LEU A 20 -3.89 -6.40 -0.56
N ALA A 21 -3.01 -5.57 -1.11
CA ALA A 21 -1.93 -6.03 -1.98
C ALA A 21 -0.58 -5.90 -1.28
N VAL A 22 0.27 -6.90 -1.44
CA VAL A 22 1.65 -6.89 -0.96
C VAL A 22 2.56 -6.58 -2.13
N VAL A 23 3.37 -5.54 -1.99
CA VAL A 23 4.31 -5.11 -3.00
C VAL A 23 5.70 -5.55 -2.58
N TYR A 24 6.48 -6.10 -3.51
CA TYR A 24 7.87 -6.49 -3.28
C TYR A 24 8.80 -5.96 -4.37
N ILE A 25 10.10 -5.90 -4.08
CA ILE A 25 11.12 -5.50 -5.05
C ILE A 25 11.62 -6.74 -5.79
N LYS A 26 11.41 -6.79 -7.11
CA LYS A 26 11.84 -7.89 -7.97
C LYS A 26 13.36 -8.06 -7.93
N GLY A 27 13.80 -9.30 -7.72
CA GLY A 27 15.22 -9.64 -7.66
C GLY A 27 15.86 -9.38 -6.29
N ASP A 28 15.13 -8.81 -5.33
CA ASP A 28 15.55 -8.75 -3.93
C ASP A 28 14.96 -9.93 -3.16
N LYS A 29 15.81 -10.94 -2.90
CA LYS A 29 15.39 -12.20 -2.25
C LYS A 29 14.71 -11.96 -0.90
N LYS A 30 15.19 -10.99 -0.12
CA LYS A 30 14.62 -10.65 1.19
C LYS A 30 13.22 -10.08 1.04
N SER A 31 13.01 -9.12 0.13
CA SER A 31 11.69 -8.55 -0.13
C SER A 31 10.69 -9.58 -0.65
N GLU A 32 11.13 -10.46 -1.54
CA GLU A 32 10.34 -11.59 -2.04
C GLU A 32 9.91 -12.52 -0.89
N ASP A 33 10.86 -12.93 -0.04
CA ASP A 33 10.58 -13.83 1.08
C ASP A 33 9.59 -13.23 2.08
N ILE A 34 9.76 -11.96 2.43
CA ILE A 34 8.84 -11.24 3.33
C ILE A 34 7.45 -11.17 2.70
N ALA A 35 7.35 -10.89 1.40
CA ALA A 35 6.07 -10.79 0.73
C ALA A 35 5.32 -12.12 0.72
N TYR A 36 5.98 -13.22 0.36
CA TYR A 36 5.37 -14.55 0.38
C TYR A 36 5.07 -15.06 1.78
N TYR A 37 5.93 -14.75 2.77
CA TYR A 37 5.66 -15.07 4.17
C TYR A 37 4.39 -14.37 4.65
N TYR A 38 4.30 -13.05 4.43
CA TYR A 38 3.15 -12.25 4.85
C TYR A 38 1.88 -12.66 4.11
N GLN A 39 1.99 -12.97 2.80
CA GLN A 39 0.89 -13.49 2.00
C GLN A 39 0.26 -14.74 2.61
N GLN A 40 1.08 -15.72 2.97
CA GLN A 40 0.60 -16.99 3.53
C GLN A 40 -0.08 -16.79 4.89
N HIS A 41 0.54 -16.02 5.79
CA HIS A 41 0.01 -15.80 7.15
C HIS A 41 -1.27 -14.97 7.16
N ARG A 42 -1.44 -14.06 6.20
CA ARG A 42 -2.63 -13.20 6.08
C ARG A 42 -3.65 -13.72 5.06
N LYS A 43 -3.37 -14.85 4.40
CA LYS A 43 -4.22 -15.48 3.37
C LYS A 43 -4.56 -14.51 2.23
N ILE A 44 -3.60 -13.66 1.87
CA ILE A 44 -3.76 -12.70 0.78
C ILE A 44 -3.77 -13.49 -0.54
N PRO A 45 -4.67 -13.20 -1.48
CA PRO A 45 -4.69 -13.88 -2.77
C PRO A 45 -3.37 -13.70 -3.54
N PHE A 46 -2.96 -14.71 -4.31
CA PHE A 46 -1.66 -14.68 -5.00
C PHE A 46 -1.60 -13.55 -6.04
N GLU A 47 -2.72 -13.24 -6.69
CA GLU A 47 -2.87 -12.15 -7.63
C GLU A 47 -2.63 -10.76 -6.99
N ASN A 48 -2.70 -10.66 -5.67
CA ASN A 48 -2.44 -9.43 -4.92
C ASN A 48 -0.97 -9.30 -4.49
N ILE A 49 -0.08 -10.20 -4.92
CA ILE A 49 1.36 -10.14 -4.66
C ILE A 49 2.07 -9.58 -5.89
N ILE A 50 2.47 -8.31 -5.82
CA ILE A 50 2.91 -7.55 -6.98
C ILE A 50 4.38 -7.17 -6.88
N GLY A 51 5.19 -7.66 -7.80
CA GLY A 51 6.58 -7.23 -7.95
C GLY A 51 6.70 -5.92 -8.74
N ILE A 52 7.52 -5.01 -8.22
CA ILE A 52 7.97 -3.78 -8.90
C ILE A 52 9.50 -3.77 -9.04
N SER A 53 10.03 -2.90 -9.90
CA SER A 53 11.47 -2.80 -10.17
C SER A 53 12.03 -1.50 -9.59
N LEU A 54 12.68 -1.60 -8.44
CA LEU A 54 13.38 -0.52 -7.75
C LEU A 54 14.77 -1.01 -7.34
N ASP A 55 15.71 -0.09 -7.13
CA ASP A 55 17.00 -0.42 -6.53
C ASP A 55 16.87 -0.55 -5.00
N ALA A 56 16.89 -1.79 -4.49
CA ALA A 56 16.79 -2.12 -3.07
C ALA A 56 17.97 -1.60 -2.23
N ASN A 57 19.09 -1.21 -2.85
CA ASN A 57 20.25 -0.67 -2.15
C ASN A 57 20.13 0.84 -1.87
N LYS A 58 19.21 1.51 -2.57
CA LYS A 58 18.96 2.94 -2.35
C LYS A 58 18.04 3.15 -1.18
N THR A 59 18.26 4.25 -0.47
CA THR A 59 17.33 4.74 0.56
C THR A 59 16.26 5.66 -0.01
N VAL A 60 16.57 6.35 -1.11
CA VAL A 60 15.72 7.34 -1.78
C VAL A 60 15.46 6.94 -3.23
N ILE A 61 14.19 6.89 -3.61
CA ILE A 61 13.75 6.73 -5.01
C ILE A 61 13.61 8.11 -5.65
N GLY A 62 14.06 8.25 -6.89
CA GLY A 62 13.82 9.46 -7.68
C GLY A 62 12.33 9.60 -8.07
N PRO A 63 11.72 10.80 -8.04
CA PRO A 63 10.30 10.96 -8.39
C PRO A 63 9.90 10.39 -9.76
N GLY A 64 10.76 10.52 -10.77
CA GLY A 64 10.51 9.97 -12.11
C GLY A 64 10.51 8.44 -12.14
N GLU A 65 11.52 7.81 -11.50
CA GLU A 65 11.60 6.36 -11.34
C GLU A 65 10.37 5.82 -10.60
N PHE A 66 10.00 6.47 -9.50
CA PHE A 66 8.80 6.14 -8.74
C PHE A 66 7.53 6.24 -9.58
N ALA A 67 7.35 7.33 -10.34
CA ALA A 67 6.15 7.54 -11.14
C ALA A 67 5.92 6.41 -12.17
N VAL A 68 7.00 5.93 -12.80
CA VAL A 68 6.95 4.78 -13.71
C VAL A 68 6.49 3.51 -12.98
N GLN A 69 7.16 3.16 -11.87
CA GLN A 69 6.82 1.94 -11.12
C GLN A 69 5.42 2.01 -10.50
N LYS A 70 5.00 3.18 -10.01
CA LYS A 70 3.67 3.39 -9.43
C LYS A 70 2.57 3.20 -10.48
N LYS A 71 2.76 3.71 -11.70
CA LYS A 71 1.81 3.50 -12.80
C LYS A 71 1.68 2.02 -13.18
N LEU A 72 2.81 1.31 -13.24
CA LEU A 72 2.82 -0.14 -13.53
C LEU A 72 2.18 -0.96 -12.40
N LEU A 73 2.37 -0.56 -11.15
CA LEU A 73 1.70 -1.15 -10.00
C LEU A 73 0.19 -0.92 -10.09
N ASP A 74 -0.25 0.34 -10.24
CA ASP A 74 -1.68 0.69 -10.25
C ASP A 74 -2.45 -0.01 -11.38
N ALA A 75 -1.83 -0.21 -12.54
CA ALA A 75 -2.44 -0.94 -13.66
C ALA A 75 -2.72 -2.43 -13.36
N LYS A 76 -2.05 -3.01 -12.36
CA LYS A 76 -2.27 -4.40 -11.92
C LYS A 76 -3.29 -4.52 -10.79
N LEU A 77 -3.65 -3.41 -10.13
CA LEU A 77 -4.49 -3.42 -8.95
C LEU A 77 -5.93 -3.14 -9.33
N GLY A 78 -6.80 -4.12 -9.07
CA GLY A 78 -8.25 -3.93 -9.21
C GLY A 78 -8.84 -2.97 -8.17
N ASP A 79 -10.07 -2.55 -8.43
CA ASP A 79 -10.86 -1.68 -7.54
C ASP A 79 -11.23 -2.36 -6.21
N ASN A 80 -11.01 -3.66 -6.08
CA ASN A 80 -11.12 -4.39 -4.81
C ASN A 80 -9.97 -4.07 -3.86
N VAL A 81 -8.75 -3.81 -4.36
CA VAL A 81 -7.59 -3.51 -3.51
C VAL A 81 -7.71 -2.10 -2.95
N GLN A 82 -7.88 -2.02 -1.63
CA GLN A 82 -8.04 -0.77 -0.89
C GLN A 82 -6.76 -0.30 -0.20
N ALA A 83 -5.80 -1.19 0.07
CA ALA A 83 -4.59 -0.86 0.82
C ALA A 83 -3.36 -1.59 0.26
N LEU A 84 -2.17 -1.09 0.60
CA LEU A 84 -0.90 -1.67 0.21
C LEU A 84 -0.03 -1.99 1.43
N ALA A 85 0.69 -3.10 1.38
CA ALA A 85 1.77 -3.46 2.29
C ALA A 85 3.08 -3.55 1.51
N LEU A 86 4.08 -2.75 1.89
CA LEU A 86 5.40 -2.78 1.27
C LEU A 86 6.29 -3.77 2.03
N ALA A 87 6.80 -4.79 1.32
CA ALA A 87 7.60 -5.87 1.88
C ALA A 87 9.11 -5.61 1.78
N TRP A 88 9.55 -4.39 2.10
CA TRP A 88 10.97 -4.03 2.12
C TRP A 88 11.25 -2.97 3.19
N GLU A 89 12.50 -2.90 3.63
CA GLU A 89 12.99 -1.86 4.56
C GLU A 89 13.54 -0.63 3.80
N LYS A 90 14.16 -0.86 2.64
CA LYS A 90 14.69 0.17 1.76
C LYS A 90 14.25 -0.10 0.32
N PRO A 91 13.99 0.95 -0.47
CA PRO A 91 14.00 2.37 -0.11
C PRO A 91 12.81 2.81 0.77
N TYR A 92 13.01 3.85 1.60
CA TYR A 92 12.00 4.40 2.52
C TYR A 92 11.52 5.82 2.16
N GLN A 93 12.06 6.42 1.11
CA GLN A 93 11.75 7.79 0.68
C GLN A 93 11.58 7.87 -0.84
N VAL A 94 10.70 8.76 -1.31
CA VAL A 94 10.54 9.16 -2.70
C VAL A 94 10.68 10.67 -2.79
N GLY A 95 11.77 11.17 -3.39
CA GLY A 95 12.07 12.60 -3.37
C GLY A 95 12.06 13.16 -1.94
N CYS A 96 11.12 14.04 -1.61
CA CYS A 96 10.92 14.60 -0.26
C CYS A 96 9.82 13.92 0.57
N MET A 97 9.08 12.96 0.01
CA MET A 97 8.01 12.24 0.71
C MET A 97 8.52 10.93 1.32
N SER A 98 7.94 10.50 2.46
CA SER A 98 8.07 9.11 2.89
C SER A 98 7.50 8.17 1.82
N VAL A 99 8.07 6.98 1.67
CA VAL A 99 7.66 6.03 0.63
C VAL A 99 6.19 5.63 0.79
N THR A 100 5.72 5.40 2.02
CA THR A 100 4.31 5.04 2.28
C THR A 100 3.36 6.16 1.90
N ALA A 101 3.69 7.42 2.19
CA ALA A 101 2.89 8.57 1.75
C ALA A 101 2.90 8.69 0.22
N ALA A 102 4.04 8.47 -0.44
CA ALA A 102 4.14 8.54 -1.88
C ALA A 102 3.31 7.44 -2.58
N PHE A 103 3.34 6.20 -2.07
CA PHE A 103 2.47 5.12 -2.57
C PHE A 103 0.98 5.39 -2.28
N THR A 104 0.66 6.04 -1.15
CA THR A 104 -0.71 6.36 -0.77
C THR A 104 -1.33 7.45 -1.65
N PHE A 105 -0.64 8.59 -1.78
CA PHE A 105 -1.18 9.81 -2.40
C PHE A 105 -0.67 10.07 -3.82
N GLY A 106 0.31 9.29 -4.29
CA GLY A 106 1.16 9.66 -5.41
C GLY A 106 2.21 10.69 -4.99
N TYR A 107 3.36 10.69 -5.67
CA TYR A 107 4.39 11.71 -5.40
C TYR A 107 3.85 13.09 -5.77
N ASN A 108 3.86 14.01 -4.81
CA ASN A 108 3.46 15.39 -5.01
C ASN A 108 4.16 16.28 -3.98
N VAL A 109 4.83 17.33 -4.45
CA VAL A 109 5.60 18.27 -3.62
C VAL A 109 4.74 19.01 -2.58
N ALA A 110 3.41 19.08 -2.76
CA ALA A 110 2.49 19.63 -1.77
C ALA A 110 2.41 18.79 -0.48
N TYR A 111 2.85 17.54 -0.50
CA TYR A 111 3.01 16.70 0.69
C TYR A 111 4.42 16.77 1.30
N CYS A 112 5.28 17.64 0.79
CA CYS A 112 6.60 17.88 1.35
C CYS A 112 6.59 19.11 2.26
N ALA A 113 7.42 19.08 3.29
CA ALA A 113 7.62 20.17 4.22
C ALA A 113 9.10 20.24 4.62
N SER A 114 9.57 21.46 4.86
CA SER A 114 10.87 21.70 5.52
C SER A 114 10.60 22.00 6.99
N GLY A 115 11.24 21.24 7.89
CA GLY A 115 11.01 21.34 9.33
C GLY A 115 9.66 20.76 9.78
N CYS A 116 9.21 21.14 10.99
CA CYS A 116 7.97 20.65 11.60
C CYS A 116 6.75 21.51 11.18
N THR A 117 6.44 21.52 9.89
CA THR A 117 5.31 22.29 9.34
C THR A 117 4.25 21.39 8.71
N LYS A 118 3.02 21.90 8.57
CA LYS A 118 1.91 21.15 7.98
C LYS A 118 2.13 20.94 6.49
N THR A 119 1.82 19.73 6.02
CA THR A 119 1.74 19.39 4.60
C THR A 119 0.27 19.40 4.15
N ARG A 120 0.01 19.13 2.86
CA ARG A 120 -1.36 18.95 2.35
C ARG A 120 -2.12 17.91 3.17
N THR A 121 -3.37 18.23 3.52
CA THR A 121 -4.24 17.33 4.28
C THR A 121 -4.64 16.11 3.47
N SER A 122 -4.69 14.95 4.13
CA SER A 122 -5.22 13.72 3.52
C SER A 122 -6.73 13.83 3.33
N PRO A 123 -7.27 13.54 2.12
CA PRO A 123 -8.72 13.52 1.91
C PRO A 123 -9.42 12.38 2.66
N TYR A 124 -8.66 11.38 3.12
CA TYR A 124 -9.18 10.25 3.89
C TYR A 124 -9.17 10.49 5.41
N TYR A 125 -8.46 11.52 5.90
CA TYR A 125 -8.41 11.79 7.33
C TYR A 125 -9.82 12.11 7.87
N ASN A 126 -10.18 11.46 8.98
CA ASN A 126 -11.51 11.59 9.61
C ASN A 126 -12.70 11.22 8.69
N SER A 127 -12.46 10.41 7.66
CA SER A 127 -13.51 9.86 6.81
C SER A 127 -14.12 8.60 7.45
N MET A 128 -15.43 8.41 7.24
CA MET A 128 -16.14 7.18 7.59
C MET A 128 -16.03 6.09 6.51
N SER A 129 -15.34 6.36 5.39
CA SER A 129 -15.18 5.41 4.29
C SER A 129 -14.37 4.19 4.71
N VAL A 130 -14.82 3.02 4.25
CA VAL A 130 -14.15 1.72 4.38
C VAL A 130 -13.60 1.20 3.03
N ALA A 131 -13.62 2.06 2.00
CA ALA A 131 -13.21 1.79 0.63
C ALA A 131 -12.38 2.96 0.05
N PRO A 132 -11.21 3.26 0.63
CA PRO A 132 -10.41 4.45 0.30
C PRO A 132 -10.05 4.58 -1.18
N TYR A 133 -9.82 3.47 -1.88
CA TYR A 133 -9.49 3.54 -3.31
C TYR A 133 -10.71 3.89 -4.15
N ARG A 134 -11.87 3.32 -3.83
CA ARG A 134 -13.10 3.58 -4.60
C ARG A 134 -13.55 5.03 -4.41
N ASP A 135 -13.47 5.52 -3.17
CA ASP A 135 -14.03 6.81 -2.77
C ASP A 135 -13.06 7.97 -2.98
N PHE A 136 -11.74 7.75 -2.80
CA PHE A 136 -10.73 8.81 -2.80
C PHE A 136 -9.58 8.57 -3.78
N LYS A 137 -9.60 7.45 -4.54
CA LYS A 137 -8.52 7.06 -5.48
C LYS A 137 -7.14 7.00 -4.82
N MET A 138 -7.08 6.69 -3.53
CA MET A 138 -5.85 6.46 -2.78
C MET A 138 -5.87 5.09 -2.09
N ARG A 139 -4.69 4.52 -1.86
CA ARG A 139 -4.53 3.26 -1.14
C ARG A 139 -3.65 3.49 0.09
N PRO A 140 -4.21 3.59 1.30
CA PRO A 140 -3.42 3.62 2.53
C PRO A 140 -2.34 2.55 2.49
N THR A 141 -1.10 2.99 2.67
CA THR A 141 0.08 2.14 2.51
C THR A 141 0.82 2.02 3.83
N MET A 142 1.12 0.80 4.22
CA MET A 142 2.01 0.50 5.34
C MET A 142 3.29 -0.17 4.84
N MET A 143 4.36 -0.03 5.60
CA MET A 143 5.61 -0.77 5.39
C MET A 143 5.66 -1.89 6.45
N LEU A 144 5.91 -3.13 6.02
CA LEU A 144 6.07 -4.25 6.96
C LEU A 144 7.31 -4.07 7.83
N ALA A 145 8.32 -3.35 7.31
CA ALA A 145 9.54 -2.96 8.02
C ALA A 145 10.31 -4.14 8.66
N ALA A 146 10.07 -5.35 8.18
CA ALA A 146 10.71 -6.56 8.65
C ALA A 146 12.09 -6.72 8.01
N LYS A 147 13.10 -7.12 8.79
CA LYS A 147 14.43 -7.40 8.25
C LYS A 147 14.59 -8.83 7.74
N ASN A 148 13.69 -9.70 8.11
CA ASN A 148 13.66 -11.13 7.83
C ASN A 148 12.22 -11.62 8.05
N THR A 149 11.97 -12.91 7.83
CA THR A 149 10.65 -13.50 8.02
C THR A 149 10.25 -13.66 9.49
N GLN A 150 11.19 -13.64 10.44
CA GLN A 150 10.89 -13.70 11.88
C GLN A 150 10.30 -12.39 12.41
N GLU A 151 10.58 -11.28 11.73
CA GLU A 151 10.11 -9.93 12.07
C GLU A 151 8.88 -9.49 11.24
N ALA A 152 8.41 -10.32 10.29
CA ALA A 152 7.32 -10.02 9.36
C ALA A 152 5.95 -10.51 9.84
#